data_AF-A0A832C6P0-F1
#
_entry.id   AF-A0A832C6P0-F1
#
_cell.length_a   1.000
_cell.length_b   1.000
_cell.length_c   1.000
_cell.angle_alpha   90.00
_cell.angle_beta   90.00
_cell.angle_gamma   90.00
#
_symmetry.space_group_name_H-M   'P 1'
#
loop_
_entity.id
_entity.type
_entity.pdbx_description
1 polymer ?
#
loop_
_entity_poly.entity_id
_entity_poly.type
_entity_poly.pdbx_seq_one_letter_code
_entity_poly.pdbx_strand_id
1 'polypeptide(L)'
;MIWSYRAVKNPAARRKWIAFISIIVAIILGYGAYRILIGENVIRIALLLTIFSLFIFLYAIIALGKPRYYLVDGEFLIYKPFRTRLSDITGYSVDEGRLLIKLEKKGLFGVKTLYFEKIEDLKEAERWLKRKLGS
;
A
#
# COMPACT_ATOMS: atom_id res chain seq x y z
N MET A 1 15.99 11.80 -6.69
CA MET A 1 15.70 10.52 -7.42
C MET A 1 14.27 10.12 -7.12
N ILE A 2 13.57 9.52 -8.09
CA ILE A 2 12.15 9.15 -7.95
C ILE A 2 12.01 7.68 -8.30
N TRP A 3 11.54 6.87 -7.35
CA TRP A 3 11.10 5.50 -7.63
C TRP A 3 9.58 5.47 -7.68
N SER A 4 9.03 4.58 -8.50
CA SER A 4 7.58 4.46 -8.61
C SER A 4 7.12 3.01 -8.60
N TYR A 5 5.91 2.79 -8.10
CA TYR A 5 5.27 1.50 -8.19
C TYR A 5 3.75 1.61 -8.28
N ARG A 6 3.14 0.67 -8.99
CA ARG A 6 1.70 0.40 -8.93
C ARG A 6 1.47 -0.81 -8.05
N ALA A 7 0.46 -0.72 -7.19
CA ALA A 7 0.13 -1.81 -6.28
C ALA A 7 -0.24 -3.09 -7.03
N VAL A 8 -0.83 -2.99 -8.22
CA VAL A 8 -1.18 -4.15 -9.05
C VAL A 8 0.03 -4.98 -9.49
N LYS A 9 1.20 -4.35 -9.68
CA LYS A 9 2.42 -5.02 -10.17
C LYS A 9 3.35 -5.53 -9.07
N ASN A 10 3.13 -5.12 -7.82
CA ASN A 10 3.90 -5.61 -6.69
C ASN A 10 3.07 -6.63 -5.87
N PRO A 11 3.53 -7.88 -5.70
CA PRO A 11 2.73 -8.94 -5.07
C PRO A 11 2.40 -8.64 -3.60
N ALA A 12 3.33 -8.04 -2.85
CA ALA A 12 3.11 -7.69 -1.46
C ALA A 12 2.14 -6.51 -1.30
N ALA A 13 2.28 -5.47 -2.11
CA ALA A 13 1.37 -4.33 -2.11
C ALA A 13 -0.04 -4.76 -2.54
N ARG A 14 -0.16 -5.60 -3.58
CA ARG A 14 -1.43 -6.15 -4.05
C ARG A 14 -2.15 -6.90 -2.93
N ARG A 15 -1.46 -7.79 -2.21
CA ARG A 15 -2.05 -8.55 -1.10
C ARG A 15 -2.58 -7.64 0.01
N LYS A 16 -1.84 -6.58 0.36
CA LYS A 16 -2.31 -5.58 1.34
C LYS A 16 -3.59 -4.87 0.89
N TRP A 17 -3.65 -4.46 -0.38
CA TRP A 17 -4.84 -3.80 -0.93
C TRP A 17 -6.04 -4.73 -1.02
N ILE A 18 -5.84 -5.98 -1.44
CA ILE A 18 -6.90 -6.98 -1.46
C ILE A 18 -7.43 -7.20 -0.04
N ALA A 19 -6.55 -7.40 0.94
CA ALA A 19 -6.98 -7.58 2.34
C ALA A 19 -7.79 -6.38 2.86
N PHE A 20 -7.35 -5.16 2.54
CA PHE A 20 -8.08 -3.94 2.90
C PHE A 20 -9.48 -3.89 2.26
N ILE A 21 -9.58 -4.18 0.96
CA ILE A 21 -10.88 -4.24 0.26
C ILE A 21 -11.78 -5.32 0.84
N SER A 22 -11.23 -6.51 1.12
CA SER A 22 -11.98 -7.62 1.73
C SER A 22 -12.56 -7.24 3.10
N ILE A 23 -11.82 -6.51 3.92
CA ILE A 23 -12.31 -6.02 5.23
C ILE A 23 -13.49 -5.04 5.03
N ILE A 24 -13.37 -4.10 4.09
CA ILE A 24 -14.45 -3.14 3.79
C ILE A 24 -15.71 -3.88 3.34
N VAL A 25 -15.57 -4.85 2.43
CA VAL A 25 -16.69 -5.67 1.94
C VAL A 25 -17.33 -6.45 3.09
N ALA A 26 -16.53 -7.07 3.96
CA ALA A 26 -17.04 -7.81 5.12
C ALA A 26 -17.84 -6.92 6.08
N ILE A 27 -17.37 -5.71 6.36
CA ILE A 27 -18.08 -4.73 7.21
C ILE A 27 -19.42 -4.36 6.59
N ILE A 28 -19.45 -4.09 5.29
CA ILE A 28 -20.66 -3.67 4.57
C ILE A 28 -21.70 -4.80 4.50
N LEU A 29 -21.26 -6.03 4.21
CA LEU A 29 -22.13 -7.20 4.24
C LEU A 29 -22.66 -7.46 5.65
N GLY A 30 -21.82 -7.34 6.67
CA GLY A 30 -22.22 -7.48 8.07
C GLY A 30 -23.27 -6.44 8.48
N TYR A 31 -23.07 -5.18 8.09
CA TYR A 31 -24.05 -4.12 8.32
C TYR A 31 -25.36 -4.39 7.57
N GLY A 32 -25.29 -4.84 6.31
CA GLY A 32 -26.47 -5.24 5.53
C GLY A 32 -27.26 -6.35 6.22
N ALA A 33 -26.59 -7.40 6.69
CA ALA A 33 -27.22 -8.49 7.42
C ALA A 33 -27.89 -8.02 8.72
N TYR A 34 -27.24 -7.15 9.49
CA TYR A 34 -27.80 -6.55 10.69
C TYR A 34 -29.10 -5.78 10.40
N ARG A 35 -29.13 -4.99 9.32
CA ARG A 35 -30.33 -4.24 8.93
C ARG A 35 -31.49 -5.14 8.51
N ILE A 36 -31.20 -6.25 7.81
CA ILE A 36 -32.21 -7.26 7.48
C ILE A 36 -32.79 -7.88 8.75
N LEU A 37 -31.97 -8.20 9.75
CA LEU A 37 -32.41 -8.80 11.02
C LEU A 37 -33.35 -7.88 11.83
N ILE A 38 -33.23 -6.56 11.68
CA ILE A 38 -34.10 -5.58 12.35
C ILE A 38 -35.43 -5.37 11.58
N GLY A 39 -35.64 -6.12 10.48
CA GLY A 39 -36.89 -6.12 9.73
C GLY A 39 -36.95 -5.08 8.61
N GLU A 40 -35.81 -4.54 8.19
CA GLU A 40 -35.78 -3.65 7.04
C GLU A 40 -35.99 -4.37 5.71
N ASN A 41 -36.46 -3.61 4.72
CA ASN A 41 -36.77 -4.14 3.40
C ASN A 41 -35.51 -4.72 2.71
N VAL A 42 -35.55 -6.04 2.48
CA VAL A 42 -34.44 -6.81 1.88
C VAL A 42 -34.07 -6.31 0.49
N ILE A 43 -35.06 -5.95 -0.34
CA ILE A 43 -34.82 -5.44 -1.71
C ILE A 43 -34.04 -4.12 -1.65
N ARG A 44 -34.44 -3.21 -0.77
CA ARG A 44 -33.74 -1.94 -0.56
C ARG A 44 -32.29 -2.16 -0.12
N ILE A 45 -32.06 -3.08 0.81
CA ILE A 45 -30.71 -3.40 1.30
C ILE A 45 -29.87 -4.03 0.19
N ALA A 46 -30.42 -4.98 -0.56
CA ALA A 46 -29.73 -5.63 -1.68
C ALA A 46 -29.31 -4.61 -2.76
N LEU A 47 -30.21 -3.66 -3.11
CA LEU A 47 -29.90 -2.57 -4.03
C LEU A 47 -28.76 -1.69 -3.52
N LEU A 48 -28.80 -1.28 -2.26
CA LEU A 48 -27.73 -0.49 -1.65
C LEU A 48 -26.40 -1.25 -1.64
N LEU A 49 -26.39 -2.52 -1.22
CA LEU A 49 -25.19 -3.36 -1.23
C LEU A 49 -24.60 -3.50 -2.64
N THR A 50 -25.44 -3.61 -3.66
CA THR A 50 -25.01 -3.72 -5.05
C THR A 50 -24.34 -2.43 -5.51
N ILE A 51 -24.96 -1.27 -5.25
CA ILE A 51 -24.41 0.04 -5.58
C ILE A 51 -23.08 0.26 -4.84
N PHE A 52 -23.04 0.01 -3.53
CA PHE A 52 -21.81 0.15 -2.74
C PHE A 52 -20.69 -0.77 -3.26
N SER A 53 -21.01 -2.03 -3.57
CA SER A 53 -20.04 -2.97 -4.13
C SER A 53 -19.45 -2.43 -5.43
N LEU A 54 -20.29 -1.91 -6.34
CA LEU A 54 -19.84 -1.29 -7.59
C LEU A 54 -18.84 -0.15 -7.33
N PHE A 55 -19.13 0.75 -6.38
CA PHE A 55 -18.23 1.84 -6.01
C PHE A 55 -16.91 1.33 -5.42
N ILE A 56 -16.95 0.30 -4.57
CA ILE A 56 -15.75 -0.31 -3.99
C ILE A 56 -14.88 -0.94 -5.08
N PHE A 57 -15.48 -1.67 -6.02
CA PHE A 57 -14.76 -2.26 -7.14
C PHE A 57 -14.13 -1.20 -8.03
N LEU A 58 -14.87 -0.14 -8.37
CA LEU A 58 -14.34 0.97 -9.15
C LEU A 58 -13.16 1.65 -8.44
N TYR A 59 -13.33 1.95 -7.15
CA TYR A 59 -12.28 2.52 -6.31
C TYR A 59 -11.05 1.61 -6.25
N ALA A 60 -11.25 0.30 -6.07
CA ALA A 60 -10.18 -0.69 -6.02
C ALA A 60 -9.36 -0.71 -7.31
N ILE A 61 -10.03 -0.72 -8.48
CA ILE A 61 -9.36 -0.70 -9.78
C ILE A 61 -8.50 0.57 -9.92
N ILE A 62 -9.08 1.73 -9.61
CA ILE A 62 -8.38 3.02 -9.68
C ILE A 62 -7.19 3.04 -8.71
N ALA A 63 -7.40 2.65 -7.47
CA ALA A 63 -6.37 2.66 -6.43
C ALA A 63 -5.22 1.68 -6.72
N LEU A 64 -5.51 0.49 -7.24
CA LEU A 64 -4.50 -0.50 -7.60
C LEU A 64 -3.67 -0.08 -8.82
N GLY A 65 -4.31 0.57 -9.79
CA GLY A 65 -3.68 1.07 -11.01
C GLY A 65 -2.89 2.37 -10.84
N LYS A 66 -3.21 3.18 -9.82
CA LYS A 66 -2.56 4.47 -9.58
C LYS A 66 -1.06 4.30 -9.28
N PRO A 67 -0.16 5.00 -10.00
CA PRO A 67 1.26 5.00 -9.68
C PRO A 67 1.50 5.74 -8.37
N ARG A 68 2.38 5.20 -7.54
CA ARG A 68 2.82 5.75 -6.26
C ARG A 68 4.30 6.04 -6.35
N TYR A 69 4.72 7.13 -5.73
CA TYR A 69 6.08 7.64 -5.88
C TYR A 69 6.79 7.74 -4.53
N TYR A 70 8.04 7.30 -4.54
CA TYR A 70 9.02 7.57 -3.50
C TYR A 70 9.95 8.66 -4.00
N LEU A 71 10.04 9.74 -3.23
CA LEU A 71 10.86 10.90 -3.56
C LEU A 71 12.06 10.92 -2.60
N VAL A 72 13.25 10.98 -3.17
CA VAL A 72 14.48 11.28 -2.43
C VAL A 72 14.80 12.75 -2.63
N ASP A 73 14.72 13.52 -1.55
CA ASP A 73 14.95 14.97 -1.50
C ASP A 73 15.97 15.30 -0.40
N GLY A 74 17.21 15.60 -0.81
CA GLY A 74 18.34 15.80 0.10
C GLY A 74 18.56 14.61 1.05
N GLU A 75 18.39 14.87 2.35
CA GLU A 75 18.51 13.88 3.43
C GLU A 75 17.20 13.15 3.76
N PHE A 76 16.16 13.29 2.92
CA PHE A 76 14.85 12.73 3.22
C PHE A 76 14.39 11.74 2.16
N LEU A 77 13.82 10.65 2.65
CA LEU A 77 13.01 9.72 1.89
C LEU A 77 11.53 10.00 2.16
N ILE A 78 10.77 10.28 1.11
CA ILE A 78 9.38 10.75 1.20
C ILE A 78 8.46 9.79 0.46
N TYR A 79 7.43 9.31 1.17
CA TYR A 79 6.28 8.59 0.64
C TYR A 79 5.03 9.17 1.28
N LYS A 80 4.35 10.09 0.60
CA LYS A 80 3.25 10.88 1.20
C LYS A 80 2.22 9.97 1.91
N PRO A 81 1.81 10.31 3.15
CA PRO A 81 2.20 11.49 3.94
C PRO A 81 3.50 11.32 4.74
N PHE A 82 4.15 10.16 4.68
CA PHE A 82 5.33 9.85 5.48
C PHE A 82 6.61 10.46 4.93
N ARG A 83 7.46 10.91 5.85
CA ARG A 83 8.81 11.44 5.59
C ARG A 83 9.77 10.81 6.60
N THR A 84 10.95 10.43 6.16
CA THR A 84 11.98 9.81 7.00
C THR A 84 13.34 10.39 6.66
N ARG A 85 14.10 10.80 7.68
CA ARG A 85 15.49 11.25 7.48
C ARG A 85 16.35 10.02 7.21
N LEU A 86 17.31 10.14 6.31
CA LEU A 86 18.24 9.05 6.01
C LEU A 86 19.11 8.69 7.23
N SER A 87 19.43 9.66 8.07
CA SER A 87 20.13 9.43 9.35
C SER A 87 19.34 8.63 10.38
N ASP A 88 18.01 8.56 10.23
CA ASP A 88 17.16 7.72 11.10
C ASP A 88 17.13 6.27 10.65
N ILE A 89 17.61 5.95 9.44
CA ILE A 89 17.64 4.60 8.89
C ILE A 89 18.90 3.92 9.41
N THR A 90 18.73 2.87 10.22
CA THR A 90 19.82 2.11 10.84
C THR A 90 20.24 0.89 10.03
N GLY A 91 19.39 0.45 9.11
CA GLY A 91 19.60 -0.76 8.31
C GLY A 91 18.46 -0.98 7.34
N TYR A 92 18.56 -2.03 6.52
CA TYR A 92 17.49 -2.44 5.63
C TYR A 92 17.61 -3.92 5.28
N SER A 93 16.47 -4.53 4.92
CA SER A 93 16.42 -5.91 4.43
C SER A 93 15.75 -5.94 3.06
N VAL A 94 16.32 -6.71 2.13
CA VAL A 94 15.80 -6.87 0.76
C VAL A 94 15.01 -8.17 0.65
N ASP A 95 13.84 -8.11 0.03
CA ASP A 95 13.03 -9.28 -0.32
C ASP A 95 12.75 -9.22 -1.83
N GLU A 96 13.63 -9.86 -2.62
CA GLU A 96 13.52 -9.88 -4.08
C GLU A 96 12.26 -10.62 -4.55
N GLY A 97 11.88 -11.71 -3.88
CA GLY A 97 10.69 -12.48 -4.20
C GLY A 97 9.39 -11.69 -4.06
N ARG A 98 9.38 -10.67 -3.19
CA ARG A 98 8.25 -9.75 -3.01
C ARG A 98 8.47 -8.35 -3.58
N LEU A 99 9.60 -8.13 -4.26
CA LEU A 99 10.01 -6.86 -4.86
C LEU A 99 9.91 -5.68 -3.88
N LEU A 100 10.46 -5.84 -2.67
CA LEU A 100 10.42 -4.80 -1.65
C LEU A 100 11.72 -4.68 -0.86
N ILE A 101 11.93 -3.49 -0.29
CA ILE A 101 12.98 -3.22 0.68
C ILE A 101 12.31 -2.74 1.97
N LYS A 102 12.58 -3.40 3.09
CA LYS A 102 12.14 -2.93 4.41
C LYS A 102 13.26 -2.10 5.02
N LEU A 103 12.89 -0.93 5.53
CA LEU A 103 13.82 -0.01 6.17
C LEU A 103 13.71 -0.19 7.69
N GLU A 104 14.84 -0.43 8.33
CA GLU A 104 14.97 -0.35 9.78
C GLU A 104 15.25 1.09 10.12
N LYS A 105 14.39 1.69 10.94
CA LYS A 105 14.49 3.10 11.28
C LYS A 105 14.17 3.34 12.74
N LYS A 106 14.69 4.44 13.27
CA LYS A 106 14.30 4.97 14.57
C LYS A 106 12.87 5.54 14.51
N GLY A 107 12.06 5.25 15.53
CA GLY A 107 10.69 5.78 15.69
C GLY A 107 9.58 5.07 14.89
N LEU A 108 8.32 5.34 15.24
CA LEU A 108 7.15 4.66 14.69
C LEU A 108 6.62 5.23 13.37
N PHE A 109 6.77 6.54 13.15
CA PHE A 109 6.22 7.26 12.00
C PHE A 109 7.28 7.47 10.91
N GLY A 110 6.99 7.09 9.67
CA GLY A 110 7.91 7.22 8.54
C GLY A 110 7.79 6.10 7.51
N VAL A 111 8.59 6.20 6.46
CA VAL A 111 8.68 5.21 5.38
C VAL A 111 9.33 3.94 5.92
N LYS A 112 8.56 2.87 6.08
CA LYS A 112 9.06 1.57 6.56
C LYS A 112 9.33 0.57 5.45
N THR A 113 8.70 0.74 4.29
CA THR A 113 8.79 -0.24 3.20
C THR A 113 8.73 0.49 1.87
N LEU A 114 9.69 0.16 1.02
CA LEU A 114 9.75 0.55 -0.38
C LEU A 114 9.26 -0.62 -1.23
N TYR A 115 8.32 -0.35 -2.12
CA TYR A 115 7.78 -1.32 -3.08
C TYR A 115 8.27 -0.97 -4.48
N PHE A 116 8.54 -2.00 -5.29
CA PHE A 116 9.01 -1.85 -6.67
C PHE A 116 8.17 -2.69 -7.64
N GLU A 117 8.07 -2.24 -8.90
CA GLU A 117 7.45 -3.04 -9.98
C GLU A 117 8.44 -4.00 -10.63
N LYS A 118 9.72 -3.63 -10.65
CA LYS A 118 10.78 -4.29 -11.38
C LYS A 118 11.97 -4.60 -10.49
N ILE A 119 12.68 -5.67 -10.81
CA ILE A 119 13.87 -6.07 -10.06
C ILE A 119 15.03 -5.09 -10.29
N GLU A 120 15.10 -4.48 -11.47
CA GLU A 120 16.13 -3.48 -11.80
C GLU A 120 16.00 -2.25 -10.90
N ASP A 121 14.77 -1.73 -10.72
CA ASP A 121 14.49 -0.58 -9.86
C ASP A 121 14.82 -0.89 -8.39
N LEU A 122 14.52 -2.12 -7.94
CA LEU A 122 14.87 -2.59 -6.62
C LEU A 122 16.39 -2.62 -6.41
N LYS A 123 17.14 -3.17 -7.38
CA LYS A 123 18.60 -3.24 -7.32
C LYS A 123 19.26 -1.86 -7.42
N GLU A 124 18.67 -0.94 -8.17
CA GLU A 124 19.10 0.47 -8.18
C GLU A 124 18.90 1.10 -6.81
N ALA A 125 17.72 0.92 -6.20
CA ALA A 125 17.42 1.44 -4.87
C ALA A 125 18.31 0.84 -3.79
N GLU A 126 18.59 -0.45 -3.85
CA GLU A 126 19.52 -1.12 -2.95
C GLU A 126 20.93 -0.54 -3.06
N ARG A 127 21.46 -0.41 -4.28
CA ARG A 127 22.78 0.20 -4.51
C ARG A 127 22.85 1.63 -3.98
N TRP A 128 21.78 2.40 -4.13
CA TRP A 128 21.69 3.74 -3.58
C TRP A 128 21.70 3.74 -2.05
N LEU A 129 20.94 2.84 -1.41
CA LEU A 129 20.92 2.68 0.05
C LEU A 129 22.30 2.28 0.58
N LYS A 130 22.99 1.31 -0.03
CA LYS A 130 24.37 0.93 0.35
C LYS A 130 25.31 2.13 0.36
N ARG A 131 25.33 2.91 -0.72
CA ARG A 131 26.17 4.11 -0.83
C ARG A 131 25.88 5.17 0.23
N LYS A 132 24.61 5.31 0.64
CA LYS A 132 24.19 6.34 1.60
C LYS A 132 24.35 5.92 3.05
N LEU A 133 24.17 4.63 3.35
CA LEU A 133 24.26 4.09 4.70
C LEU A 133 25.67 3.58 5.04
N GLY A 134 26.59 3.54 4.07
CA GLY A 134 27.98 3.16 4.32
C GLY A 134 28.14 1.71 4.78
N SER A 135 27.32 0.81 4.24
CA SER A 135 27.39 -0.64 4.48
C SER A 135 27.87 -1.37 3.23
#